data_AF-A0AAE3M3L1-F1
#
_entry.id   AF-A0AAE3M3L1-F1
#
_cell.length_a   1.000
_cell.length_b   1.000
_cell.length_c   1.000
_cell.angle_alpha   90.00
_cell.angle_beta   90.00
_cell.angle_gamma   90.00
#
_symmetry.space_group_name_H-M   'P 1'
#
loop_
_entity.id
_entity.type
_entity.pdbx_description
1 polymer ?
#
loop_
_entity_poly.entity_id
_entity_poly.type
_entity_poly.pdbx_seq_one_letter_code
_entity_poly.pdbx_strand_id
1 'polypeptide(L)'
;MKCIEEEAIQKYIDWETSKEESINIESHIATCNDCKQKYLEQKQICNDFTHSLNALYDQKTEVPEFKYPESPKRSLKSTYKKLVYTISAASIIAFTYFYSINTNTGQIENMYLNSYDEVFDANKSIDQQGIMITITDSDGHTTEFNLN
;
A
#
# COMPACT_ATOMS: atom_id res chain seq x y z
N MET A 1 12.09 19.86 32.59
CA MET A 1 11.80 19.12 31.34
C MET A 1 11.43 17.69 31.71
N LYS A 2 10.51 17.05 30.96
CA LYS A 2 10.17 15.63 31.16
C LYS A 2 11.37 14.78 30.68
N CYS A 3 11.77 13.78 31.46
CA CYS A 3 12.80 12.81 31.05
C CYS A 3 12.31 11.97 29.87
N ILE A 4 13.25 11.40 29.11
CA ILE A 4 12.94 10.49 28.00
C ILE A 4 12.41 9.17 28.57
N GLU A 5 11.41 8.60 27.90
CA GLU A 5 10.86 7.29 28.25
C GLU A 5 11.82 6.18 27.81
N GLU A 6 11.88 5.09 28.57
CA GLU A 6 12.86 4.01 28.33
C GLU A 6 12.70 3.38 26.94
N GLU A 7 11.47 3.27 26.44
CA GLU A 7 11.19 2.78 25.09
C GLU A 7 11.85 3.64 24.00
N ALA A 8 11.90 4.97 24.18
CA ALA A 8 12.53 5.86 23.21
C ALA A 8 14.07 5.74 23.23
N ILE A 9 14.66 5.48 24.41
CA ILE A 9 16.10 5.19 24.52
C ILE A 9 16.42 3.87 23.81
N GLN A 10 15.60 2.84 24.00
CA GLN A 10 15.78 1.55 23.33
C GLN A 10 15.68 1.67 21.81
N LYS A 11 14.62 2.32 21.30
CA LYS A 11 14.47 2.59 19.84
C LYS A 11 15.68 3.31 19.26
N TYR A 12 16.27 4.24 20.01
CA TYR A 12 17.47 4.95 19.58
C TYR A 12 18.69 4.03 19.51
N ILE A 13 18.86 3.12 20.47
CA ILE A 13 19.95 2.12 20.46
C ILE A 13 19.79 1.15 19.28
N ASP A 14 18.56 0.75 18.98
CA ASP A 14 18.23 -0.20 17.91
C ASP A 14 18.19 0.43 16.51
N TRP A 15 18.49 1.73 16.40
CA TRP A 15 18.44 2.52 15.15
C TRP A 15 17.05 2.60 14.50
N GLU A 16 15.99 2.49 15.30
CA GLU A 16 14.59 2.56 14.86
C GLU A 16 14.00 3.98 14.94
N THR A 17 14.81 4.96 15.33
CA THR A 17 14.39 6.37 15.42
C THR A 17 14.53 7.10 14.10
N SER A 18 13.59 8.01 13.82
CA SER A 18 13.76 8.99 12.75
C SER A 18 14.94 9.93 13.03
N LYS A 19 15.42 10.64 12.00
CA LYS A 19 16.53 11.60 12.14
C LYS A 19 16.23 12.70 13.16
N GLU A 20 15.00 13.20 13.19
CA GLU A 20 14.58 14.27 14.10
C GLU A 20 14.53 13.79 15.56
N GLU A 21 13.95 12.61 15.79
CA GLU A 21 13.92 11.97 17.12
C GLU A 21 15.33 11.70 17.65
N SER A 22 16.22 11.21 16.78
CA SER A 22 17.62 10.92 17.12
C SER A 22 18.35 12.18 17.62
N ILE A 23 18.19 13.31 16.93
CA ILE A 23 18.79 14.60 17.33
C ILE A 23 18.23 15.06 18.68
N ASN A 24 16.91 14.94 18.87
CA ASN A 24 16.26 15.35 20.11
C ASN A 24 16.73 14.51 21.30
N ILE A 25 16.81 13.19 21.12
CA ILE A 25 17.28 12.25 22.15
C ILE A 25 18.76 12.52 22.48
N GLU A 26 19.61 12.69 21.47
CA GLU A 26 21.03 13.00 21.66
C GLU A 26 21.22 14.33 22.42
N SER A 27 20.46 15.36 22.06
CA SER A 27 20.51 16.66 22.76
C SER A 27 20.08 16.56 24.23
N HIS A 28 19.08 15.72 24.52
CA HIS A 28 18.60 15.51 25.89
C HIS A 28 19.59 14.67 26.70
N ILE A 29 20.13 13.58 26.14
CA ILE A 29 21.15 12.75 26.80
C ILE A 29 22.42 13.57 27.10
N ALA A 30 22.76 14.55 26.26
CA ALA A 30 23.89 15.44 26.49
C ALA A 30 23.71 16.35 27.72
N THR A 31 22.47 16.64 28.11
CA THR A 31 22.14 17.63 29.16
C THR A 31 21.53 17.03 30.42
N CYS A 32 20.88 15.88 30.33
CA CYS A 32 20.25 15.17 31.45
C CYS A 32 21.10 13.97 31.89
N ASN A 33 21.73 14.08 33.07
CA ASN A 33 22.58 13.01 33.61
C ASN A 33 21.82 11.71 33.87
N ASP A 34 20.56 11.79 34.34
CA ASP A 34 19.76 10.59 34.63
C ASP A 34 19.46 9.80 33.36
N CYS A 35 19.03 10.49 32.29
CA CYS A 35 18.79 9.85 30.98
C CYS A 35 20.09 9.34 30.36
N LYS A 36 21.21 10.04 30.57
CA LYS A 36 22.54 9.59 30.13
C LYS A 36 22.96 8.30 30.81
N GLN A 37 22.74 8.18 32.12
CA GLN A 37 23.06 6.97 32.85
C GLN A 37 22.20 5.80 32.35
N LYS A 38 20.89 5.99 32.20
CA LYS A 38 19.99 4.96 31.65
C LYS A 38 20.42 4.49 30.26
N TYR A 39 20.78 5.42 29.37
CA TYR A 39 21.31 5.10 28.05
C TYR A 39 22.58 4.25 28.13
N LEU A 40 23.54 4.62 29.00
CA LEU A 40 24.78 3.87 29.15
C LEU A 40 24.54 2.45 29.67
N GLU A 41 23.65 2.28 30.65
CA GLU A 41 23.27 0.98 31.20
C GLU A 41 22.64 0.07 30.13
N GLN A 42 21.65 0.57 29.39
CA GLN A 42 21.00 -0.19 28.31
C GLN A 42 21.97 -0.53 27.17
N LYS A 43 22.82 0.42 26.79
CA LYS A 43 23.84 0.21 25.76
C LYS A 43 24.86 -0.84 26.18
N GLN A 44 25.25 -0.86 27.46
CA GLN A 44 26.15 -1.87 27.99
C GLN A 44 25.52 -3.26 27.93
N ILE A 45 24.26 -3.40 28.32
CA ILE A 45 23.52 -4.67 28.22
C ILE A 45 23.50 -5.17 26.76
N CYS A 46 23.23 -4.30 25.79
CA CYS A 46 23.23 -4.66 24.37
C CYS A 46 24.61 -5.14 23.89
N ASN A 47 25.68 -4.46 24.32
CA ASN A 47 27.05 -4.85 24.00
C ASN A 47 27.42 -6.20 24.61
N ASP A 48 27.09 -6.42 25.89
CA ASP A 48 27.38 -7.67 26.60
C ASP A 48 26.64 -8.85 25.97
N PHE A 49 25.38 -8.63 25.56
CA PHE A 49 24.59 -9.62 24.84
C PHE A 49 25.20 -9.94 23.47
N THR A 50 25.57 -8.91 22.70
CA THR A 50 26.21 -9.08 21.38
C THR A 50 27.55 -9.81 21.50
N HIS A 51 28.36 -9.46 22.51
CA HIS A 51 29.61 -10.14 22.79
C HIS A 51 29.39 -11.61 23.16
N SER A 52 28.39 -11.90 24.00
CA SER A 52 28.03 -13.26 24.39
C SER A 52 27.56 -14.10 23.19
N LEU A 53 26.76 -13.52 22.28
CA LEU A 53 26.36 -14.18 21.04
C LEU A 53 27.55 -14.46 20.13
N ASN A 54 28.45 -13.49 19.95
CA ASN A 54 29.64 -13.67 19.13
C ASN A 54 30.60 -14.72 19.73
N ALA A 55 30.70 -14.80 21.06
CA ALA A 55 31.49 -15.84 21.74
C ALA A 55 30.92 -17.25 21.54
N LEU A 56 29.60 -17.39 21.32
CA LEU A 56 28.96 -18.66 20.98
C LEU A 56 29.11 -19.02 19.49
N TYR A 57 29.30 -18.03 18.62
CA TYR A 57 29.43 -18.20 17.17
C TYR A 57 30.87 -17.94 16.70
N ASP A 58 31.78 -18.88 16.99
CA ASP A 58 33.19 -18.83 16.53
C ASP A 58 33.36 -19.25 15.04
N GLN A 59 32.26 -19.56 14.36
CA GLN A 59 32.29 -19.94 12.94
C GLN A 59 32.00 -18.74 12.06
N LYS A 60 33.06 -18.19 11.46
CA LYS A 60 32.97 -17.25 10.34
C LYS A 60 32.21 -17.91 9.20
N THR A 61 30.90 -17.66 9.16
CA THR A 61 30.03 -18.19 8.11
C THR A 61 30.36 -17.44 6.83
N GLU A 62 30.91 -18.13 5.83
CA GLU A 62 31.09 -17.56 4.50
C GLU A 62 29.71 -17.37 3.87
N VAL A 63 29.22 -16.12 3.90
CA VAL A 63 28.00 -15.76 3.18
C VAL A 63 28.34 -15.76 1.69
N PRO A 64 27.73 -16.64 0.88
CA PRO A 64 28.01 -16.69 -0.55
C PRO A 64 27.59 -15.37 -1.21
N GLU A 65 28.37 -14.93 -2.19
CA GLU A 65 28.03 -13.73 -2.95
C GLU A 65 26.71 -13.92 -3.69
N PHE A 66 25.81 -12.95 -3.53
CA PHE A 66 24.54 -12.93 -4.25
C PHE A 66 24.79 -12.64 -5.74
N LYS A 67 24.55 -13.63 -6.60
CA LYS A 67 24.66 -13.45 -8.06
C LYS A 67 23.33 -12.96 -8.63
N TYR A 68 23.30 -11.70 -9.06
CA TYR A 68 22.18 -11.21 -9.86
C TYR A 68 22.16 -11.94 -11.21
N PRO A 69 21.01 -12.49 -11.64
CA PRO A 69 20.90 -12.98 -13.00
C PRO A 69 21.12 -11.80 -13.95
N GLU A 70 22.04 -11.94 -14.90
CA GLU A 70 22.18 -10.97 -15.99
C GLU A 70 20.83 -10.90 -16.71
N SER A 71 20.11 -9.79 -16.51
CA SER A 71 18.86 -9.60 -17.23
C SER A 71 19.19 -9.49 -18.72
N PRO A 72 18.61 -10.36 -19.58
CA PRO A 72 18.80 -10.20 -21.01
C PRO A 72 18.23 -8.84 -21.39
N LYS A 73 19.08 -7.95 -21.92
CA LYS A 73 18.64 -6.65 -22.44
C LYS A 73 17.71 -6.87 -23.63
N ARG A 74 16.42 -7.11 -23.36
CA ARG A 74 15.37 -7.24 -24.37
C ARG A 74 15.02 -5.86 -24.91
N SER A 75 15.92 -5.31 -25.71
CA SER A 75 15.68 -4.09 -26.47
C SER A 75 14.98 -4.45 -27.77
N LEU A 76 13.67 -4.19 -27.86
CA LEU A 76 12.98 -4.20 -29.15
C LEU A 76 13.60 -3.12 -30.05
N LYS A 77 13.97 -3.48 -31.28
CA LYS A 77 14.49 -2.54 -32.28
C LYS A 77 13.52 -1.36 -32.43
N SER A 78 14.06 -0.14 -32.52
CA SER A 78 13.28 1.12 -32.57
C SER A 78 12.20 1.12 -33.67
N THR A 79 12.47 0.51 -34.81
CA THR A 79 11.52 0.33 -35.91
C THR A 79 10.31 -0.54 -35.53
N TYR A 80 10.52 -1.62 -34.77
CA TYR A 80 9.43 -2.48 -34.30
C TYR A 80 8.51 -1.72 -33.34
N LYS A 81 9.09 -0.93 -32.42
CA LYS A 81 8.29 -0.08 -31.51
C LYS A 81 7.43 0.93 -32.26
N LYS A 82 8.01 1.61 -33.26
CA LYS A 82 7.26 2.56 -34.11
C LYS A 82 6.10 1.87 -34.83
N LEU A 83 6.34 0.68 -35.39
CA LEU A 83 5.32 -0.09 -36.09
C LEU A 83 4.17 -0.51 -35.15
N VAL A 84 4.50 -1.03 -33.97
CA VAL A 84 3.50 -1.38 -32.95
C VAL A 84 2.66 -0.16 -32.57
N TYR A 85 3.28 1.00 -32.29
CA TYR A 85 2.54 2.21 -31.95
C TYR A 85 1.63 2.70 -33.08
N THR A 86 2.09 2.63 -34.34
CA THR A 86 1.25 3.02 -35.48
C THR A 86 0.06 2.09 -35.68
N ILE A 87 0.25 0.78 -35.51
CA ILE A 87 -0.84 -0.20 -35.62
C ILE A 87 -1.85 -0.02 -34.47
N SER A 88 -1.37 0.15 -33.24
CA SER A 88 -2.26 0.38 -32.09
C SER A 88 -3.09 1.66 -32.26
N ALA A 89 -2.48 2.76 -32.70
CA ALA A 89 -3.20 4.01 -32.95
C ALA A 89 -4.26 3.86 -34.06
N ALA A 90 -3.89 3.24 -35.19
CA ALA A 90 -4.84 2.98 -36.28
C ALA A 90 -6.01 2.09 -35.85
N SER A 91 -5.74 1.10 -35.00
CA SER A 91 -6.77 0.18 -34.48
C SER A 91 -7.78 0.89 -33.58
N ILE A 92 -7.31 1.80 -32.72
CA ILE A 92 -8.19 2.61 -31.87
C ILE A 92 -9.08 3.51 -32.72
N ILE A 93 -8.51 4.19 -33.73
CA ILE A 93 -9.27 5.07 -34.63
C ILE A 93 -10.30 4.27 -35.44
N ALA A 94 -9.92 3.10 -35.95
CA ALA A 94 -10.87 2.22 -36.64
C ALA A 94 -11.99 1.77 -35.70
N PHE A 95 -11.65 1.36 -34.47
CA PHE A 95 -12.64 0.94 -33.48
C PHE A 95 -13.61 2.07 -33.13
N THR A 96 -13.14 3.29 -32.87
CA THR A 96 -14.03 4.42 -32.55
C THR A 96 -14.91 4.82 -33.73
N TYR A 97 -14.38 4.75 -34.96
CA TYR A 97 -15.16 5.00 -36.17
C TYR A 97 -16.27 3.96 -36.38
N PHE A 98 -15.93 2.66 -36.30
CA PHE A 98 -16.92 1.58 -36.43
C PHE A 98 -17.93 1.56 -35.28
N TYR A 99 -17.49 1.86 -34.05
CA TYR A 99 -18.36 1.98 -32.89
C TYR A 99 -19.35 3.14 -33.08
N SER A 100 -18.87 4.33 -33.48
CA SER A 100 -19.73 5.50 -33.71
C SER A 100 -20.77 5.30 -34.81
N ILE A 101 -20.48 4.50 -35.83
CA ILE A 101 -21.45 4.17 -36.89
C ILE A 101 -22.54 3.26 -36.35
N ASN A 102 -22.17 2.30 -35.50
CA ASN A 102 -23.10 1.31 -34.96
C ASN A 102 -23.94 1.82 -33.77
N THR A 103 -23.51 2.86 -33.06
CA THR A 103 -24.25 3.44 -31.92
C THR A 103 -25.33 4.45 -32.29
N ASN A 104 -25.68 4.61 -33.58
CA ASN A 104 -26.84 5.42 -33.99
C ASN A 104 -28.20 4.72 -33.76
N THR A 105 -28.22 3.55 -33.12
CA THR A 105 -29.44 2.97 -32.56
C THR A 105 -29.71 3.60 -31.19
N GLY A 106 -30.86 4.27 -31.07
CA GLY A 106 -31.24 5.17 -29.97
C GLY A 106 -30.79 4.75 -28.57
N GLN A 107 -30.31 5.75 -27.82
CA GLN A 107 -29.99 5.62 -26.40
C GLN A 107 -31.24 5.22 -25.62
N ILE A 108 -31.29 3.98 -25.12
CA ILE A 108 -32.19 3.61 -24.04
C ILE A 108 -31.43 3.95 -22.75
N GLU A 109 -31.74 5.10 -22.16
CA GLU A 109 -31.22 5.51 -20.86
C GLU A 109 -31.98 4.74 -19.76
N ASN A 110 -31.48 3.56 -19.40
CA ASN A 110 -31.97 2.86 -18.22
C ASN A 110 -31.39 3.53 -16.97
N MET A 111 -32.25 4.15 -16.17
CA MET A 111 -31.88 4.75 -14.88
C MET A 111 -31.96 3.67 -13.80
N TYR A 112 -30.82 3.36 -13.19
CA TYR A 112 -30.73 2.45 -12.05
C TYR A 112 -30.66 3.26 -10.77
N LEU A 113 -31.68 3.15 -9.92
CA LEU A 113 -31.69 3.75 -8.59
C LEU A 113 -31.57 2.63 -7.55
N ASN A 114 -30.47 2.63 -6.81
CA ASN A 114 -30.29 1.73 -5.66
C ASN A 114 -30.65 2.51 -4.39
N SER A 115 -31.77 2.19 -3.75
CA SER A 115 -32.14 2.71 -2.44
C SER A 115 -32.02 1.62 -1.37
N TYR A 116 -31.48 2.00 -0.21
CA TYR A 116 -31.51 1.16 0.99
C TYR A 116 -32.74 1.57 1.79
N ASP A 117 -33.89 0.93 1.53
CA ASP A 117 -35.17 1.29 2.14
C ASP A 117 -35.40 0.65 3.53
N GLU A 118 -34.52 -0.25 3.97
CA GLU A 118 -34.57 -0.77 5.34
C GLU A 118 -33.65 0.01 6.27
N VAL A 119 -34.11 0.19 7.51
CA VAL A 119 -33.34 0.77 8.62
C VAL A 119 -31.99 0.05 8.68
N PHE A 120 -30.92 0.76 8.30
CA PHE A 120 -29.57 0.22 8.27
C PHE A 120 -29.22 -0.38 9.64
N ASP A 121 -29.17 -1.70 9.71
CA ASP A 121 -28.77 -2.42 10.91
C ASP A 121 -27.24 -2.54 10.89
N ALA A 122 -26.59 -1.70 11.69
CA ALA A 122 -25.13 -1.68 11.82
C ALA A 122 -24.53 -2.99 12.35
N ASN A 123 -25.36 -3.92 12.86
CA ASN A 123 -24.91 -5.23 13.32
C ASN A 123 -24.90 -6.29 12.23
N LYS A 124 -25.46 -6.01 11.04
CA LYS A 124 -25.48 -6.93 9.90
C LYS A 124 -24.43 -6.54 8.86
N SER A 125 -23.79 -7.54 8.27
CA SER A 125 -22.89 -7.33 7.13
C SER A 125 -23.69 -6.97 5.87
N ILE A 126 -23.04 -6.33 4.90
CA ILE A 126 -23.69 -5.79 3.68
C ILE A 126 -24.45 -6.84 2.86
N ASP A 127 -24.01 -8.09 2.89
CA ASP A 127 -24.63 -9.25 2.26
C ASP A 127 -25.90 -9.76 2.99
N GLN A 128 -26.17 -9.24 4.19
CA GLN A 128 -27.33 -9.59 5.02
C GLN A 128 -28.33 -8.43 5.15
N GLN A 129 -28.07 -7.31 4.46
CA GLN A 129 -28.97 -6.18 4.40
C GLN A 129 -29.91 -6.36 3.19
N GLY A 130 -31.22 -6.14 3.38
CA GLY A 130 -32.18 -6.16 2.29
C GLY A 130 -31.89 -5.01 1.32
N ILE A 131 -31.70 -5.33 0.04
CA ILE A 131 -31.46 -4.33 -1.02
C ILE A 131 -32.72 -4.26 -1.89
N MET A 132 -33.25 -3.05 -2.03
CA MET A 132 -34.33 -2.76 -2.97
C MET A 132 -33.73 -2.14 -4.24
N ILE A 133 -33.87 -2.84 -5.37
CA ILE A 133 -33.44 -2.35 -6.67
C ILE A 133 -34.69 -1.90 -7.42
N THR A 134 -34.76 -0.60 -7.74
CA THR A 134 -35.83 -0.04 -8.56
C THR A 134 -35.29 0.27 -9.94
N ILE A 135 -35.88 -0.37 -10.95
CA ILE A 135 -35.56 -0.15 -12.36
C ILE A 135 -36.72 0.60 -12.99
N THR A 136 -36.42 1.76 -13.57
CA THR A 136 -37.41 2.58 -14.29
C THR A 136 -37.07 2.57 -15.78
N ASP A 137 -38.01 2.10 -16.59
CA ASP A 137 -37.90 2.11 -18.05
C ASP A 137 -38.16 3.52 -18.63
N SER A 138 -37.80 3.75 -19.90
CA SER A 138 -37.98 5.03 -20.60
C SER A 138 -39.43 5.49 -20.70
N ASP A 139 -40.39 4.56 -20.56
CA ASP A 139 -41.83 4.85 -20.53
C ASP A 139 -42.36 5.17 -19.11
N GLY A 140 -41.48 5.21 -18.11
CA GLY A 140 -41.82 5.51 -16.71
C GLY A 140 -42.39 4.33 -15.93
N HIS A 141 -42.34 3.12 -16.49
CA HIS A 141 -42.71 1.91 -15.77
C HIS A 141 -41.62 1.51 -14.78
N THR A 142 -41.99 1.36 -13.51
CA THR A 142 -41.09 0.95 -12.43
C THR A 142 -41.27 -0.53 -12.12
N THR A 143 -40.16 -1.26 -12.01
CA THR A 143 -40.12 -2.63 -11.50
C THR A 143 -39.19 -2.67 -10.30
N GLU A 144 -39.69 -3.19 -9.18
CA GLU A 144 -38.95 -3.29 -7.92
C GLU A 144 -38.55 -4.74 -7.66
N PHE A 145 -37.28 -4.94 -7.32
CA PHE A 145 -36.73 -6.24 -6.92
C PHE A 145 -36.22 -6.14 -5.49
N ASN A 146 -36.72 -7.00 -4.62
CA ASN A 146 -36.22 -7.15 -3.26
C ASN A 146 -35.25 -8.33 -3.20
N LEU A 147 -33.99 -8.05 -2.88
CA LEU A 147 -32.94 -9.06 -2.69
C LEU A 147 -32.66 -9.17 -1.18
N ASN A 148 -33.04 -10.32 -0.61
CA ASN A 148 -32.79 -10.72 0.78
C ASN A 148 -31.70 -11.78 0.85
#